data_AF-A0A5S3VTH1-F1
#
_entry.id   AF-A0A5S3VTH1-F1
#
_cell.length_a   1.000
_cell.length_b   1.000
_cell.length_c   1.000
_cell.angle_alpha   90.00
_cell.angle_beta   90.00
_cell.angle_gamma   90.00
#
_symmetry.space_group_name_H-M   'P 1'
#
loop_
_entity.id
_entity.type
_entity.pdbx_description
1 polymer ?
#
loop_
_entity_poly.entity_id
_entity_poly.type
_entity_poly.pdbx_seq_one_letter_code
_entity_poly.pdbx_strand_id
1 'polypeptide(L)' 'NYFDISIAVSTPRGLVTPVLRDCDKLSVAEIEKNIRELAIKGRDGKLTVDDMTGGNFTITNGGVFGSLLSTPIIN' A
#
# COMPACT_ATOMS: atom_id res chain seq x y z
N ASN A 1 17.32 1.86 -11.78
CA ASN A 1 16.67 1.35 -10.56
C ASN A 1 15.40 2.15 -10.32
N TYR A 2 14.36 1.52 -9.79
CA TYR A 2 13.08 2.16 -9.43
C TYR A 2 12.56 1.48 -8.16
N PHE A 3 11.79 2.21 -7.35
CA PHE A 3 11.24 1.71 -6.09
C PHE A 3 9.72 1.78 -6.09
N ASP A 4 9.08 0.66 -6.40
CA ASP A 4 7.63 0.51 -6.39
C ASP A 4 7.23 -0.25 -5.12
N ILE A 5 6.60 0.45 -4.18
CA ILE A 5 6.33 -0.06 -2.84
C ILE A 5 4.86 -0.42 -2.70
N SER A 6 4.57 -1.70 -2.49
CA SER A 6 3.23 -2.18 -2.10
C SER A 6 2.94 -1.77 -0.66
N ILE A 7 1.76 -1.22 -0.41
CA ILE A 7 1.36 -0.76 0.93
C ILE A 7 0.08 -1.48 1.33
N ALA A 8 0.11 -2.16 2.47
CA ALA A 8 -1.05 -2.85 3.00
C ALA A 8 -2.12 -1.84 3.46
N VAL A 9 -3.29 -1.90 2.83
CA VAL A 9 -4.44 -1.03 3.09
C VAL A 9 -5.62 -1.88 3.55
N SER A 10 -6.18 -1.54 4.70
CA SER A 10 -7.43 -2.15 5.19
C SER A 10 -8.63 -1.54 4.48
N THR A 11 -9.49 -2.39 3.93
CA THR A 11 -10.72 -1.98 3.23
C THR A 11 -11.92 -2.78 3.76
N PRO A 12 -13.17 -2.35 3.46
CA PRO A 12 -14.36 -3.13 3.84
C PRO A 12 -14.40 -4.56 3.27
N ARG A 13 -13.64 -4.84 2.21
CA ARG A 13 -13.53 -6.18 1.59
C ARG A 13 -12.34 -7.00 2.09
N GLY A 14 -11.61 -6.50 3.09
CA GLY A 14 -10.39 -7.11 3.61
C GLY A 14 -9.14 -6.30 3.28
N LEU A 15 -7.98 -6.92 3.53
CA LEU A 15 -6.68 -6.31 3.28
C LEU A 15 -6.33 -6.40 1.79
N VAL A 16 -5.91 -5.28 1.22
CA VAL A 16 -5.37 -5.20 -0.16
C VAL A 16 -4.02 -4.49 -0.14
N THR A 17 -3.25 -4.63 -1.21
CA THR A 17 -1.84 -4.21 -1.27
C THR A 17 -1.56 -3.43 -2.56
N PRO A 18 -2.17 -2.24 -2.75
CA PRO A 18 -1.86 -1.41 -3.90
C PRO A 18 -0.41 -0.92 -3.90
N VAL A 19 0.11 -0.62 -5.09
CA VAL A 19 1.50 -0.23 -5.35
C VAL A 19 1.59 1.28 -5.46
N LEU A 20 2.45 1.88 -4.62
CA LEU A 20 2.92 3.24 -4.80
C LEU A 20 4.14 3.20 -5.75
N ARG A 21 4.02 3.83 -6.92
CA ARG A 21 5.04 3.77 -7.97
C ARG A 21 6.08 4.87 -7.85
N ASP A 22 7.30 4.56 -8.27
CA ASP A 22 8.42 5.51 -8.36
C ASP A 22 8.66 6.28 -7.05
N CYS A 23 8.57 5.60 -5.89
CA CYS A 23 8.72 6.22 -4.57
C CYS A 23 10.03 6.99 -4.40
N ASP A 24 11.09 6.60 -5.12
CA ASP A 24 12.39 7.29 -5.13
C ASP A 24 12.37 8.68 -5.74
N LYS A 25 11.31 9.03 -6.49
CA LYS A 25 11.15 10.31 -7.17
C LYS A 25 10.16 11.24 -6.46
N LEU A 26 9.50 10.76 -5.42
CA LEU A 26 8.45 11.49 -4.70
C LEU A 26 9.00 12.16 -3.44
N SER A 27 8.53 13.36 -3.15
CA SER A 27 8.67 13.95 -1.81
C SER A 27 7.78 13.23 -0.80
N VAL A 28 8.06 13.41 0.49
CA VAL A 28 7.26 12.82 1.58
C VAL A 28 5.79 13.25 1.50
N ALA A 29 5.52 14.49 1.12
CA ALA A 29 4.16 15.00 0.97
C ALA A 29 3.41 14.33 -0.21
N GLU A 30 4.12 14.06 -1.31
CA GLU A 30 3.54 13.34 -2.45
C GLU A 30 3.29 11.86 -2.12
N ILE A 31 4.20 11.23 -1.38
CA ILE A 31 4.00 9.87 -0.84
C ILE A 31 2.73 9.82 0.01
N GLU A 32 2.58 10.72 0.98
CA GLU A 32 1.39 10.79 1.84
C GLU A 32 0.10 10.97 1.02
N LYS A 33 0.11 11.94 0.10
CA LYS A 33 -1.02 12.22 -0.78
C LYS A 33 -1.42 10.98 -1.60
N ASN A 34 -0.45 10.32 -2.23
CA ASN A 34 -0.70 9.17 -3.08
C ASN A 34 -1.18 7.95 -2.26
N ILE A 35 -0.63 7.74 -1.06
CA ILE A 35 -1.14 6.71 -0.11
C ILE A 35 -2.60 6.98 0.21
N ARG A 36 -2.96 8.23 0.51
CA ARG A 36 -4.34 8.62 0.80
C ARG A 36 -5.26 8.34 -0.38
N GLU A 37 -4.83 8.63 -1.61
CA GLU A 37 -5.59 8.34 -2.82
C GLU A 37 -5.81 6.83 -3.02
N LEU A 38 -4.78 6.01 -2.85
CA LEU A 38 -4.88 4.54 -2.92
C LEU A 38 -5.80 4.00 -1.80
N ALA A 39 -5.74 4.57 -0.59
CA ALA A 39 -6.61 4.19 0.50
C ALA A 39 -8.08 4.52 0.22
N ILE A 40 -8.36 5.70 -0.33
CA ILE A 40 -9.72 6.09 -0.75
C ILE A 40 -10.21 5.18 -1.87
N LYS A 41 -9.38 4.91 -2.90
CA LYS A 41 -9.71 3.95 -3.96
C LYS A 41 -10.01 2.56 -3.41
N GLY A 42 -9.21 2.07 -2.48
CA GLY A 42 -9.40 0.76 -1.84
C GLY A 42 -10.72 0.69 -1.07
N ARG A 43 -10.99 1.71 -0.23
CA ARG A 43 -12.24 1.82 0.52
C ARG A 43 -13.46 1.88 -0.40
N ASP A 44 -13.39 2.69 -1.46
CA ASP A 44 -14.47 2.88 -2.43
C ASP A 44 -14.55 1.70 -3.42
N GLY A 45 -13.60 0.76 -3.37
CA GLY A 45 -13.64 -0.44 -4.19
C GLY A 45 -13.25 -0.26 -5.66
N LYS A 46 -12.45 0.77 -5.94
CA LYS A 46 -12.07 1.23 -7.28
C LYS A 46 -10.62 0.91 -7.65
N LEU A 47 -9.93 0.11 -6.85
CA LEU A 47 -8.59 -0.38 -7.20
C LEU A 47 -8.69 -1.30 -8.42
N THR A 48 -7.79 -1.08 -9.37
CA THR A 48 -7.62 -1.91 -10.56
C THR A 48 -6.55 -2.98 -10.33
N VAL A 49 -6.45 -3.95 -11.24
CA VAL A 49 -5.36 -4.95 -11.21
C VAL A 49 -4.00 -4.26 -11.36
N ASP A 50 -3.91 -3.22 -12.18
CA ASP A 50 -2.68 -2.45 -12.38
C ASP A 50 -2.28 -1.68 -11.12
N ASP A 51 -3.24 -1.25 -10.30
CA ASP A 51 -2.93 -0.64 -9.00
C ASP A 51 -2.33 -1.65 -8.01
N MET A 52 -2.46 -2.97 -8.24
CA MET A 52 -2.05 -4.02 -7.29
C MET A 52 -0.81 -4.82 -7.73
N THR A 53 -0.22 -4.50 -8.89
CA THR A 53 0.83 -5.32 -9.51
C THR A 53 2.14 -4.57 -9.74
N GLY A 54 3.25 -5.31 -9.67
CA GLY A 54 4.59 -4.80 -10.01
C GLY A 54 5.38 -4.15 -8.86
N GLY A 55 4.89 -4.23 -7.63
CA GLY A 55 5.65 -3.80 -6.45
C GLY A 55 6.88 -4.69 -6.21
N ASN A 56 7.99 -4.09 -5.78
CA ASN A 56 9.25 -4.77 -5.51
C ASN A 56 9.63 -4.81 -4.01
N PHE A 57 8.84 -4.14 -3.16
CA PHE A 57 8.92 -4.21 -1.71
C PHE A 57 7.52 -4.04 -1.11
N THR A 58 7.26 -4.59 0.08
CA THR A 58 5.96 -4.45 0.74
C THR A 58 6.11 -3.90 2.16
N ILE A 59 5.31 -2.88 2.47
CA ILE A 59 5.15 -2.35 3.84
C ILE A 59 3.77 -2.74 4.35
N THR A 60 3.74 -3.34 5.54
CA THR A 60 2.52 -3.64 6.28
C THR A 60 2.60 -3.08 7.69
N ASN A 61 1.47 -2.57 8.19
CA ASN A 61 1.35 -2.03 9.54
C ASN A 61 0.35 -2.88 10.33
N GLY A 62 0.84 -3.83 11.13
CA GLY A 62 0.00 -4.62 12.04
C GLY A 62 -0.50 -3.85 13.27
N GLY A 63 0.08 -2.68 13.56
CA GLY A 63 -0.23 -1.89 14.75
C GLY A 63 -1.68 -1.38 14.78
N VAL A 64 -2.29 -1.14 13.61
CA VAL A 64 -3.72 -0.75 13.52
C VAL A 64 -4.67 -1.87 14.01
N PHE A 65 -4.19 -3.11 14.08
CA PHE A 65 -4.92 -4.26 14.61
C PHE A 65 -4.48 -4.65 16.03
N GLY A 66 -3.70 -3.81 16.70
CA GLY A 66 -3.20 -4.07 18.06
C GLY A 66 -2.03 -5.07 18.14
N SER A 67 -1.42 -5.42 16.99
CA SER A 67 -0.23 -6.27 16.98
C SER A 67 1.01 -5.47 17.40
N LEU A 68 1.75 -5.96 18.39
CA LEU A 68 3.06 -5.44 18.78
C LEU A 68 4.19 -6.02 17.93
N LEU A 69 4.06 -7.30 17.57
CA LEU A 69 4.98 -8.05 16.71
C LEU A 69 4.14 -8.92 15.77
N SER A 70 4.51 -8.94 14.50
CA SER A 70 3.87 -9.76 13.48
C SER A 70 4.92 -10.47 12.63
N THR A 71 4.60 -11.66 12.15
CA THR A 71 5.40 -12.38 11.14
C THR A 71 4.75 -12.11 9.77
N PRO A 72 5.27 -11.15 8.99
CA PRO A 72 4.68 -10.83 7.70
C PRO A 72 4.84 -11.99 6.72
N ILE A 73 3.85 -12.18 5.86
CA ILE A 73 3.87 -13.12 4.73
C ILE A 73 4.08 -12.30 3.45
N ILE A 74 4.93 -12.80 2.55
CA ILE A 74 5.18 -12.18 1.23
C ILE A 74 3.91 -12.34 0.37
N ASN A 75 3.48 -11.25 -0.30
CA ASN A 75 2.36 -11.26 -1.23
C ASN A 75 2.77 -11.64 -2.66
#